data_AF-A0A843FBU2-F1
#
_entry.id   AF-A0A843FBU2-F1
#
_cell.length_a   1.000
_cell.length_b   1.000
_cell.length_c   1.000
_cell.angle_alpha   90.00
_cell.angle_beta   90.00
_cell.angle_gamma   90.00
#
_symmetry.space_group_name_H-M   'P 1'
#
loop_
_entity.id
_entity.type
_entity.pdbx_description
1 polymer ?
#
loop_
_entity_poly.entity_id
_entity_poly.type
_entity_poly.pdbx_seq_one_letter_code
_entity_poly.pdbx_strand_id
1 'polypeptide(L)'
;LIEVDEEAIEALGAKVFYAAVSQEEDGIHLSGSRALGIVAQGETIAEAEKIAEEACQLIGGNVYHRRDVGTAALIQKRIDHMEEIRNE
;
A
#
# COMPACT_ATOMS: atom_id res chain seq x y z
N LEU A 1 9.05 3.29 -15.94
CA LEU A 1 9.74 4.02 -14.88
C LEU A 1 8.76 4.38 -13.78
N ILE A 2 9.20 4.16 -12.53
CA ILE A 2 8.53 4.64 -11.33
C ILE A 2 9.53 5.46 -10.52
N GLU A 3 9.02 6.44 -9.80
CA GLU A 3 9.78 7.30 -8.90
C GLU A 3 9.30 7.00 -7.48
N VAL A 4 10.23 6.79 -6.55
CA VAL A 4 9.93 6.46 -5.17
C VAL A 4 10.75 7.36 -4.27
N ASP A 5 10.09 8.22 -3.50
CA ASP A 5 10.73 9.04 -2.48
C ASP A 5 10.82 8.25 -1.16
N GLU A 6 11.86 7.43 -1.03
CA GLU A 6 12.04 6.55 0.12
C GLU A 6 12.20 7.33 1.43
N GLU A 7 12.87 8.49 1.40
CA GLU A 7 13.07 9.35 2.58
C GLU A 7 11.75 9.95 3.05
N ALA A 8 10.92 10.46 2.14
CA ALA A 8 9.60 10.99 2.50
C ALA A 8 8.64 9.88 2.99
N ILE A 9 8.71 8.68 2.40
CA ILE A 9 7.93 7.51 2.85
C ILE A 9 8.33 7.12 4.29
N GLU A 10 9.63 7.06 4.59
CA GLU A 10 10.11 6.74 5.93
C GLU A 10 9.76 7.84 6.94
N ALA A 11 9.83 9.11 6.54
CA ALA A 11 9.43 10.24 7.37
C ALA A 11 7.94 10.23 7.74
N LEU A 12 7.07 9.64 6.90
CA LEU A 12 5.66 9.42 7.21
C LEU A 12 5.42 8.22 8.15
N GLY A 13 6.44 7.41 8.44
CA GLY A 13 6.30 6.19 9.24
C GLY A 13 5.91 4.95 8.42
N ALA A 14 6.14 4.97 7.11
CA ALA A 14 5.94 3.84 6.22
C ALA A 14 7.26 3.28 5.68
N LYS A 15 7.22 2.08 5.11
CA LYS A 15 8.35 1.42 4.47
C LYS A 15 7.98 0.91 3.10
N VAL A 16 8.90 1.02 2.16
CA VAL A 16 8.78 0.44 0.82
C VAL A 16 9.50 -0.91 0.75
N PHE A 17 8.87 -1.88 0.08
CA PHE A 17 9.44 -3.19 -0.22
C PHE A 17 9.33 -3.45 -1.71
N TYR A 18 10.45 -3.46 -2.40
CA TYR A 18 10.50 -3.77 -3.83
C TYR A 18 10.31 -5.26 -4.09
N ALA A 19 9.61 -5.58 -5.18
CA ALA A 19 9.32 -6.95 -5.60
C ALA A 19 9.63 -7.12 -7.10
N ALA A 20 8.65 -6.89 -7.97
CA ALA A 20 8.77 -7.13 -9.40
C ALA A 20 9.26 -5.87 -10.15
N VAL A 21 10.49 -5.45 -9.85
CA VAL A 21 11.14 -4.29 -10.47
C VAL A 21 12.59 -4.57 -10.85
N SER A 22 13.13 -3.79 -11.79
CA SER A 22 14.54 -3.78 -12.18
C SER A 22 15.10 -2.37 -12.06
N GLN A 23 16.27 -2.21 -11.46
CA GLN A 23 16.99 -0.94 -11.47
C GLN A 23 17.88 -0.88 -12.71
N GLU A 24 17.66 0.13 -13.55
CA GLU A 24 18.46 0.42 -14.74
C GLU A 24 19.06 1.83 -14.65
N GLU A 25 19.83 2.25 -15.66
CA GLU A 25 20.53 3.55 -15.65
C GLU A 25 19.59 4.76 -15.58
N ASP A 26 18.39 4.64 -16.15
CA ASP A 26 17.37 5.69 -16.22
C ASP A 26 16.30 5.59 -15.12
N GLY A 27 16.38 4.59 -14.23
CA GLY A 27 15.52 4.46 -13.05
C GLY A 27 14.94 3.06 -12.85
N ILE A 28 13.83 3.00 -12.10
CA ILE A 28 13.19 1.74 -11.72
C ILE A 28 12.13 1.34 -12.75
N HIS A 29 12.30 0.17 -13.38
CA HIS A 29 11.39 -0.40 -14.37
C HIS A 29 10.44 -1.45 -13.78
N LEU A 30 9.21 -1.45 -14.28
CA LEU A 30 8.16 -2.40 -13.91
C LEU A 30 8.28 -3.67 -14.75
N SER A 31 8.24 -4.85 -14.13
CA SER A 31 8.27 -6.14 -14.85
C SER A 31 6.90 -6.77 -15.11
N GLY A 32 5.80 -6.01 -14.89
CA GLY A 32 4.43 -6.40 -15.24
C GLY A 32 3.63 -7.12 -14.13
N SER A 33 4.24 -7.37 -12.97
CA SER A 33 3.57 -7.92 -11.78
C SER A 33 3.45 -6.85 -10.67
N ARG A 34 3.22 -7.26 -9.41
CA ARG A 34 3.23 -6.37 -8.23
C ARG A 34 4.63 -5.79 -8.04
N ALA A 35 4.77 -4.51 -8.32
CA ALA A 35 6.05 -3.80 -8.35
C ALA A 35 6.69 -3.70 -6.97
N LEU A 36 5.93 -3.21 -6.00
CA LEU A 36 6.37 -2.92 -4.64
C LEU A 36 5.19 -2.99 -3.67
N GLY A 37 5.49 -3.02 -2.37
CA GLY A 37 4.52 -2.88 -1.30
C GLY A 37 4.90 -1.73 -0.37
N ILE A 38 3.89 -0.96 0.06
CA ILE A 38 4.02 0.01 1.14
C ILE A 38 3.44 -0.60 2.42
N VAL A 39 4.19 -0.51 3.51
CA VAL A 39 3.77 -1.01 4.82
C VAL A 39 3.89 0.12 5.83
N ALA A 40 2.79 0.45 6.49
CA ALA A 40 2.74 1.39 7.60
C ALA A 40 2.28 0.68 8.88
N GLN A 41 2.65 1.27 10.03
CA GLN A 41 2.22 0.82 11.35
C GLN A 41 1.61 2.00 12.09
N GLY A 42 0.65 1.72 12.96
CA GLY A 42 -0.03 2.70 13.81
C GLY A 42 -0.63 1.98 15.02
N GLU A 43 -1.10 2.74 16.01
CA GLU A 43 -1.78 2.19 17.19
C GLU A 43 -3.14 1.58 16.81
N THR A 44 -3.72 2.03 15.69
CA THR A 44 -4.97 1.50 15.13
C THR A 44 -4.84 1.18 13.65
N ILE A 45 -5.71 0.31 13.13
CA ILE A 45 -5.74 0.00 11.70
C ILE A 45 -6.07 1.26 10.87
N ALA A 46 -6.92 2.15 11.39
CA ALA A 46 -7.27 3.40 10.70
C ALA A 46 -6.07 4.36 10.58
N GLU A 47 -5.24 4.44 11.62
CA GLU A 47 -4.01 5.22 11.57
C GLU A 47 -3.00 4.63 10.57
N ALA A 48 -2.78 3.30 10.63
CA ALA A 48 -1.90 2.61 9.69
C ALA A 48 -2.38 2.73 8.24
N GLU A 49 -3.70 2.62 8.00
CA GLU A 49 -4.31 2.80 6.68
C GLU A 49 -4.05 4.20 6.13
N LYS A 50 -4.30 5.24 6.94
CA LYS A 50 -4.06 6.62 6.55
C LYS A 50 -2.59 6.85 6.16
N ILE A 51 -1.64 6.39 6.98
CA ILE A 51 -0.20 6.54 6.69
C ILE A 51 0.16 5.79 5.40
N ALA A 52 -0.34 4.56 5.22
CA ALA A 52 -0.07 3.77 4.02
C ALA A 52 -0.62 4.45 2.75
N GLU A 53 -1.83 5.02 2.80
CA GLU A 53 -2.42 5.72 1.67
C GLU A 53 -1.68 7.03 1.34
N GLU A 54 -1.28 7.80 2.35
CA GLU A 54 -0.45 9.00 2.17
C GLU A 54 0.91 8.64 1.54
N ALA A 55 1.57 7.58 2.03
CA ALA A 55 2.83 7.10 1.47
C ALA A 55 2.68 6.58 0.03
N CYS A 56 1.54 5.97 -0.34
CA CYS A 56 1.28 5.57 -1.73
C CYS A 56 1.26 6.76 -2.70
N GLN A 57 0.91 7.97 -2.24
CA GLN A 57 0.88 9.18 -3.07
C GLN A 57 2.29 9.72 -3.41
N LEU A 58 3.31 9.27 -2.69
CA LEU A 58 4.72 9.61 -2.93
C LEU A 58 5.36 8.75 -4.04
N ILE A 59 4.60 7.82 -4.61
CA ILE A 59 5.07 7.00 -5.73
C ILE A 59 4.60 7.61 -7.03
N GLY A 60 5.55 8.04 -7.85
CA GLY A 60 5.33 8.56 -9.20
C GLY A 60 5.37 7.47 -10.27
N GLY A 61 4.71 7.72 -11.39
CA GLY A 61 4.75 6.87 -12.59
C GLY A 61 3.48 6.07 -12.85
N ASN A 62 3.57 5.09 -13.76
CA ASN A 62 2.41 4.29 -14.20
C ASN A 62 2.12 3.13 -13.24
N VAL A 63 1.75 3.46 -11.99
CA VAL A 63 1.37 2.51 -10.95
C VAL A 63 -0.10 2.68 -10.57
N TYR A 64 -0.67 1.61 -10.01
CA TYR A 64 -2.01 1.64 -9.43
C TYR A 64 -2.02 0.81 -8.15
N HIS A 65 -2.86 1.20 -7.21
CA HIS A 65 -3.10 0.46 -5.98
C HIS A 65 -4.57 0.52 -5.61
N ARG A 66 -4.95 -0.34 -4.67
CA ARG A 66 -6.27 -0.32 -4.03
C ARG A 66 -6.26 0.70 -2.90
N ARG A 67 -7.27 1.58 -2.88
CA ARG A 67 -7.46 2.62 -1.86
C ARG A 67 -8.40 2.22 -0.72
N ASP A 68 -8.84 0.96 -0.69
CA ASP A 68 -9.79 0.45 0.31
C ASP A 68 -9.12 -0.46 1.35
N VAL A 69 -7.82 -0.72 1.23
CA VAL A 69 -7.06 -1.63 2.11
C VAL A 69 -7.02 -1.06 3.52
N GLY A 70 -7.55 -1.80 4.50
CA GLY A 70 -7.57 -1.35 5.90
C GLY A 70 -8.68 -0.36 6.24
N THR A 71 -9.48 0.08 5.28
CA THR A 71 -10.61 1.00 5.56
C THR A 71 -11.64 0.34 6.47
N ALA A 72 -12.25 1.12 7.37
CA ALA A 72 -13.31 0.63 8.26
C ALA A 72 -14.46 -0.02 7.49
N ALA A 73 -14.82 0.52 6.32
CA ALA A 73 -15.85 -0.04 5.46
C ALA A 73 -15.49 -1.42 4.91
N LEU A 74 -14.24 -1.61 4.44
CA LEU A 74 -13.78 -2.92 3.98
C LEU A 74 -13.73 -3.91 5.13
N ILE A 75 -13.24 -3.50 6.30
CA ILE A 75 -13.16 -4.36 7.49
C ILE A 75 -14.57 -4.80 7.90
N GLN A 76 -15.52 -3.88 8.04
CA GLN A 76 -16.89 -4.20 8.40
C GLN A 76 -17.51 -5.16 7.39
N LYS A 77 -17.33 -4.92 6.08
CA LYS A 77 -17.78 -5.83 5.03
C LYS A 77 -17.22 -7.25 5.19
N ARG A 78 -15.98 -7.41 5.68
CA ARG A 78 -15.39 -8.73 5.95
C ARG A 78 -15.94 -9.37 7.22
N ILE A 79 -16.25 -8.58 8.24
CA ILE A 79 -16.90 -9.05 9.47
C ILE A 79 -18.31 -9.56 9.12
N ASP A 80 -19.14 -8.73 8.49
CA ASP A 80 -20.52 -9.07 8.12
C ASP A 80 -20.58 -10.35 7.27
N HIS A 81 -19.66 -10.48 6.31
CA HIS A 81 -19.58 -11.68 5.47
C HIS A 81 -19.24 -12.94 6.27
N MET A 82 -18.38 -12.83 7.29
CA MET A 82 -18.04 -13.96 8.15
C MET A 82 -19.17 -14.32 9.11
N GLU A 83 -19.94 -13.34 9.58
CA GLU A 83 -21.16 -13.57 10.38
C GLU A 83 -22.21 -14.33 9.54
N GLU A 84 -22.46 -13.88 8.30
CA GLU A 84 -23.34 -14.56 7.34
C GLU A 84 -22.92 -16.02 7.10
N ILE A 85 -21.63 -16.28 6.89
CA ILE A 85 -21.11 -17.65 6.71
C ILE A 85 -21.34 -18.51 7.96
N ARG A 86 -21.25 -17.90 9.15
CA ARG A 86 -21.37 -18.62 10.43
C ARG A 86 -22.83 -18.87 10.85
N ASN A 87 -23.82 -18.34 10.12
CA ASN A 87 -25.22 -18.28 10.55
C ASN A 87 -25.38 -17.60 11.92
N GLU A 88 -24.53 -16.61 12.21
CA GLU A 88 -24.65 -15.69 13.35
C GLU A 88 -25.16 -14.34 12.85
#